data_AF-A0A2K8KQ52-F1
#
_entry.id   AF-A0A2K8KQ52-F1
#
_cell.length_a   1.000
_cell.length_b   1.000
_cell.length_c   1.000
_cell.angle_alpha   90.00
_cell.angle_beta   90.00
_cell.angle_gamma   90.00
#
_symmetry.space_group_name_H-M   'P 1'
#
loop_
_entity.id
_entity.type
_entity.pdbx_description
1 polymer ?
#
loop_
_entity_poly.entity_id
_entity_poly.type
_entity_poly.pdbx_seq_one_letter_code
_entity_poly.pdbx_strand_id
1 'polypeptide(L)'
;MTTNQAQINKKIRLHFALLFVACFVATFLSGPSPSSMPLHQWLLSGLFLAALSILPLLFFIPTVMAPNARNLSWLGFFLLAYLVWGVVKTVSPQGLVGGLLICTFILTTFYYTVVWLRPLKKAAKEKQKQEEQMD
;
A
#
# COMPACT_ATOMS: atom_id res chain seq x y z
N MET A 1 10.76 4.78 21.77
CA MET A 1 10.93 4.13 20.45
C MET A 1 12.40 3.87 20.24
N THR A 2 12.81 2.64 19.90
CA THR A 2 14.21 2.40 19.51
C THR A 2 14.51 3.13 18.20
N THR A 3 15.76 3.56 18.00
CA THR A 3 16.20 4.31 16.80
C THR A 3 15.85 3.58 15.50
N ASN A 4 15.88 2.24 15.53
CA ASN A 4 15.49 1.35 14.44
C ASN A 4 13.98 1.44 14.11
N GLN A 5 13.10 1.48 15.13
CA GLN A 5 11.65 1.60 14.94
C GLN A 5 11.26 2.94 14.30
N ALA A 6 11.92 4.03 14.70
CA ALA A 6 11.69 5.34 14.09
C ALA A 6 12.09 5.37 12.60
N GLN A 7 13.18 4.69 12.22
CA GLN A 7 13.59 4.55 10.82
C GLN A 7 12.59 3.72 10.01
N ILE A 8 12.10 2.60 10.56
CA ILE A 8 11.09 1.77 9.89
C ILE A 8 9.79 2.56 9.68
N ASN A 9 9.34 3.35 10.66
CA ASN A 9 8.16 4.22 10.52
C ASN A 9 8.32 5.22 9.36
N LYS A 10 9.49 5.84 9.24
CA LYS A 10 9.79 6.73 8.11
C LYS A 10 9.73 5.98 6.77
N LYS A 11 10.26 4.75 6.71
CA LYS A 11 10.22 3.91 5.50
C LYS A 11 8.80 3.50 5.12
N ILE A 12 7.96 3.10 6.08
CA ILE A 12 6.54 2.79 5.83
C ILE A 12 5.83 4.02 5.25
N ARG A 13 5.99 5.20 5.88
CA ARG A 13 5.40 6.46 5.40
C ARG A 13 5.82 6.79 3.98
N LEU A 14 7.12 6.70 3.69
CA LEU A 14 7.66 6.97 2.36
C LEU A 14 7.08 5.99 1.32
N HIS A 15 7.12 4.69 1.57
CA HIS A 15 6.68 3.69 0.59
C HIS A 15 5.17 3.71 0.41
N PHE A 16 4.42 4.02 1.46
CA PHE A 16 2.98 4.23 1.37
C PHE A 16 2.64 5.48 0.53
N ALA A 17 3.39 6.58 0.69
CA ALA A 17 3.23 7.76 -0.15
C ALA A 17 3.62 7.47 -1.61
N LEU A 18 4.69 6.71 -1.85
CA LEU A 18 5.09 6.29 -3.19
C LEU A 18 4.04 5.37 -3.82
N LEU A 19 3.45 4.45 -3.04
CA LEU A 19 2.32 3.63 -3.49
C LEU A 19 1.13 4.50 -3.88
N PHE A 20 0.80 5.50 -3.07
CA PHE A 20 -0.29 6.42 -3.34
C PHE A 20 -0.10 7.17 -4.67
N VAL A 21 1.09 7.75 -4.87
CA VAL A 21 1.47 8.44 -6.11
C VAL A 21 1.48 7.47 -7.29
N ALA A 22 2.03 6.26 -7.12
CA ALA A 22 2.06 5.24 -8.16
C ALA A 22 0.67 4.82 -8.60
N CYS A 23 -0.27 4.61 -7.67
CA CYS A 23 -1.66 4.30 -7.98
C CYS A 23 -2.34 5.42 -8.76
N PHE A 24 -2.12 6.66 -8.34
CA PHE A 24 -2.69 7.83 -8.99
C PHE A 24 -2.16 7.97 -10.43
N VAL A 25 -0.84 8.04 -10.58
CA VAL A 25 -0.18 8.23 -11.88
C VAL A 25 -0.43 7.05 -12.81
N ALA A 26 -0.32 5.82 -12.32
CA ALA A 26 -0.59 4.64 -13.15
C ALA A 26 -2.04 4.57 -13.60
N THR A 27 -3.01 5.04 -12.81
CA THR A 27 -4.43 5.03 -13.20
C THR A 27 -4.77 6.15 -14.15
N PHE A 28 -4.14 7.31 -13.97
CA PHE A 28 -4.25 8.38 -14.93
C PHE A 28 -3.68 8.00 -16.30
N LEU A 29 -2.46 7.42 -16.33
CA LEU A 29 -1.76 7.06 -17.57
C LEU A 29 -2.36 5.84 -18.29
N SER A 30 -2.88 4.86 -17.54
CA SER A 30 -3.63 3.72 -18.12
C SER A 30 -5.12 4.04 -18.32
N GLY A 31 -5.49 5.32 -18.20
CA GLY A 31 -6.84 5.79 -18.45
C GLY A 31 -7.20 5.77 -19.94
N PRO A 32 -8.35 6.35 -20.31
CA PRO A 32 -8.81 6.36 -21.70
C PRO A 32 -7.80 7.08 -22.61
N SER A 33 -7.77 6.70 -23.90
CA SER A 33 -6.81 7.28 -24.85
C SER A 33 -7.04 8.79 -25.04
N PRO A 34 -6.00 9.63 -25.11
CA PRO A 34 -6.14 11.04 -25.46
C PRO A 34 -6.78 11.27 -26.83
N SER A 35 -6.67 10.29 -27.73
CA SER A 35 -7.24 10.35 -29.07
C SER A 35 -8.73 10.03 -29.15
N SER A 36 -9.34 9.48 -28.09
CA SER A 36 -10.73 9.00 -28.12
C SER A 36 -11.76 10.02 -27.65
N MET A 37 -11.35 11.17 -27.11
CA MET A 37 -12.28 12.19 -26.60
C MET A 37 -11.64 13.59 -26.52
N PRO A 38 -12.44 14.67 -26.35
CA PRO A 38 -11.91 16.02 -26.13
C PRO A 38 -10.99 16.11 -24.90
N LEU A 39 -9.93 16.91 -24.98
CA LEU A 39 -8.86 16.99 -23.97
C LEU A 39 -9.36 17.25 -22.54
N HIS A 40 -10.39 18.08 -22.37
CA HIS A 40 -10.98 18.37 -21.07
C HIS A 40 -11.71 17.16 -20.47
N GLN A 41 -12.44 16.38 -21.28
CA GLN A 41 -13.12 15.17 -20.84
C GLN A 41 -12.12 14.06 -20.51
N TRP A 42 -11.04 13.96 -21.30
CA TRP A 42 -9.95 13.03 -21.04
C TRP A 42 -9.28 13.32 -19.70
N LEU A 43 -8.94 14.58 -19.45
CA LEU A 43 -8.30 15.00 -18.22
C LEU A 43 -9.19 14.74 -16.99
N LEU A 44 -10.47 15.14 -17.06
CA LEU A 44 -11.41 14.97 -15.95
C LEU A 44 -11.69 13.50 -15.65
N SER A 45 -11.93 12.68 -16.68
CA SER A 45 -12.18 11.24 -16.51
C SER A 45 -10.95 10.52 -15.96
N GLY A 46 -9.75 10.82 -16.48
CA GLY A 46 -8.50 10.26 -15.97
C GLY A 46 -8.25 10.62 -14.51
N LEU A 47 -8.44 11.90 -14.14
CA LEU A 47 -8.26 12.36 -12.75
C LEU A 47 -9.29 11.73 -11.81
N PHE A 48 -10.54 11.59 -12.26
CA PHE A 48 -11.61 10.97 -11.48
C PHE A 48 -11.31 9.49 -11.20
N LEU A 49 -10.91 8.72 -12.23
CA LEU A 49 -10.51 7.33 -12.06
C LEU A 49 -9.28 7.19 -11.17
N ALA A 50 -8.29 8.08 -11.34
CA ALA A 50 -7.11 8.12 -10.48
C ALA A 50 -7.48 8.39 -9.02
N ALA A 51 -8.38 9.34 -8.76
CA ALA A 51 -8.88 9.65 -7.41
C ALA A 51 -9.64 8.47 -6.79
N LEU A 52 -10.46 7.77 -7.57
CA LEU A 52 -11.15 6.57 -7.08
C LEU A 52 -10.18 5.46 -6.70
N SER A 53 -9.09 5.29 -7.46
CA SER A 53 -8.09 4.26 -7.15
C SER A 53 -7.40 4.49 -5.79
N ILE A 54 -7.16 5.73 -5.40
CA ILE A 54 -6.49 6.04 -4.13
C ILE A 54 -7.44 6.12 -2.93
N LEU A 55 -8.75 6.15 -3.16
CA LEU A 55 -9.76 6.33 -2.10
C LEU A 55 -9.67 5.23 -1.01
N PRO A 56 -9.52 3.93 -1.36
CA PRO A 56 -9.30 2.89 -0.35
C PRO A 56 -8.03 3.09 0.49
N LEU A 57 -6.97 3.64 -0.11
CA LEU A 57 -5.71 3.90 0.59
C LEU A 57 -5.85 5.05 1.60
N LEU A 58 -6.73 6.03 1.35
CA LEU A 58 -6.94 7.15 2.28
C LEU A 58 -7.35 6.69 3.69
N PHE A 59 -8.13 5.60 3.79
CA PHE A 59 -8.54 5.03 5.09
C PHE A 59 -7.35 4.55 5.94
N PHE A 60 -6.19 4.28 5.33
CA PHE A 60 -5.00 3.82 6.01
C PHE A 60 -3.97 4.92 6.30
N ILE A 61 -4.24 6.18 5.95
CA ILE A 61 -3.36 7.30 6.33
C ILE A 61 -3.15 7.36 7.85
N PRO A 62 -4.21 7.29 8.71
CA PRO A 62 -4.02 7.32 10.15
C PRO A 62 -3.16 6.16 10.66
N THR A 63 -3.30 4.98 10.03
CA THR A 63 -2.50 3.78 10.34
C THR A 63 -1.02 3.99 10.12
N VAL A 64 -0.63 4.70 9.06
CA VAL A 64 0.77 4.95 8.71
C VAL A 64 1.35 6.14 9.50
N MET A 65 0.49 7.07 9.94
CA MET A 65 0.89 8.18 10.82
C MET A 65 1.10 7.73 12.26
N ALA A 66 0.21 6.88 12.80
CA ALA A 66 0.28 6.34 14.16
C ALA A 66 0.23 4.80 14.13
N PRO A 67 1.36 4.13 13.81
CA PRO A 67 1.37 2.69 13.60
C PRO A 67 1.13 1.92 14.89
N ASN A 68 0.19 0.98 14.85
CA ASN A 68 -0.06 0.00 15.91
C ASN A 68 -0.21 -1.41 15.30
N ALA A 69 -0.02 -2.44 16.12
CA ALA A 69 0.01 -3.83 15.64
C ALA A 69 -1.27 -4.27 14.92
N ARG A 70 -2.44 -3.85 15.43
CA ARG A 70 -3.74 -4.18 14.84
C ARG A 70 -3.90 -3.52 13.47
N ASN A 71 -3.72 -2.21 13.40
CA ASN A 71 -3.95 -1.43 12.19
C ASN A 71 -2.93 -1.78 11.09
N LEU A 72 -1.66 -2.00 11.43
CA LEU A 72 -0.66 -2.44 10.46
C LEU A 72 -0.92 -3.87 9.96
N SER A 73 -1.51 -4.74 10.78
CA SER A 73 -1.92 -6.07 10.31
C SER A 73 -3.07 -5.95 9.29
N TRP A 74 -4.06 -5.08 9.56
CA TRP A 74 -5.12 -4.75 8.60
C TRP A 74 -4.59 -4.14 7.30
N LEU A 75 -3.64 -3.21 7.40
CA LEU A 75 -2.96 -2.65 6.23
C LEU A 75 -2.27 -3.76 5.42
N GLY A 76 -1.61 -4.72 6.08
CA GLY A 76 -0.99 -5.85 5.41
C GLY A 76 -1.98 -6.69 4.60
N PHE A 77 -3.13 -7.03 5.18
CA PHE A 77 -4.20 -7.75 4.45
C PHE A 77 -4.76 -6.92 3.29
N PHE A 78 -4.98 -5.62 3.52
CA PHE A 78 -5.44 -4.71 2.49
C PHE A 78 -4.46 -4.62 1.32
N LEU A 79 -3.15 -4.50 1.59
CA LEU A 79 -2.10 -4.47 0.58
C LEU A 79 -2.07 -5.75 -0.27
N LEU A 80 -2.32 -6.91 0.33
CA LEU A 80 -2.41 -8.18 -0.41
C LEU A 80 -3.63 -8.21 -1.36
N ALA A 81 -4.79 -7.73 -0.90
CA ALA A 81 -5.95 -7.59 -1.77
C ALA A 81 -5.68 -6.58 -2.90
N TYR A 82 -5.01 -5.47 -2.58
CA TYR A 82 -4.64 -4.43 -3.54
C TYR A 82 -3.57 -4.91 -4.54
N LEU A 83 -2.75 -5.89 -4.16
CA LEU A 83 -1.77 -6.52 -5.04
C LEU A 83 -2.45 -7.21 -6.22
N VAL A 84 -3.58 -7.88 -5.99
CA VAL A 84 -4.37 -8.52 -7.06
C VAL A 84 -4.76 -7.50 -8.11
N TRP A 85 -5.21 -6.31 -7.68
CA TRP A 85 -5.52 -5.21 -8.60
C TRP A 85 -4.30 -4.73 -9.39
N GLY A 86 -3.14 -4.58 -8.73
CA GLY A 86 -1.88 -4.26 -9.41
C GLY A 86 -1.47 -5.29 -10.47
N VAL A 87 -1.64 -6.59 -10.16
CA VAL A 87 -1.36 -7.69 -11.11
C VAL A 87 -2.31 -7.65 -12.30
N VAL A 88 -3.62 -7.52 -12.06
CA VAL A 88 -4.63 -7.39 -13.13
C VAL A 88 -4.33 -6.20 -14.04
N LYS A 89 -3.86 -5.09 -13.47
CA LYS A 89 -3.45 -3.93 -14.24
C LYS A 89 -2.20 -4.18 -15.07
N THR A 90 -1.24 -4.95 -14.54
CA THR A 90 -0.01 -5.30 -15.26
C THR A 90 -0.27 -6.10 -16.52
N VAL A 91 -1.28 -6.99 -16.49
CA VAL A 91 -1.68 -7.81 -17.65
C VAL A 91 -2.67 -7.11 -18.59
N SER A 92 -3.19 -5.94 -18.21
CA SER A 92 -4.11 -5.15 -19.03
C SER A 92 -3.37 -4.42 -20.17
N PRO A 93 -4.02 -4.20 -21.33
CA PRO A 93 -3.48 -3.37 -22.41
C PRO A 93 -3.07 -1.99 -21.88
N GLN A 94 -1.86 -1.52 -22.25
CA GLN A 94 -1.29 -0.24 -21.79
C GLN A 94 -1.06 -0.13 -20.26
N GLY A 95 -1.20 -1.23 -19.51
CA GLY A 95 -1.12 -1.27 -18.06
C GLY A 95 0.21 -1.78 -17.49
N LEU A 96 1.12 -2.31 -18.32
CA LEU A 96 2.35 -2.98 -17.87
C LEU A 96 3.20 -2.12 -16.91
N VAL A 97 3.64 -0.94 -17.36
CA VAL A 97 4.53 -0.06 -16.58
C VAL A 97 3.84 0.42 -15.29
N GLY A 98 2.58 0.85 -15.40
CA GLY A 98 1.80 1.32 -14.26
C GLY A 98 1.53 0.21 -13.24
N GLY A 99 1.18 -0.98 -13.72
CA GLY A 99 0.96 -2.17 -12.91
C GLY A 99 2.22 -2.62 -12.17
N LEU A 100 3.38 -2.66 -12.85
CA LEU A 100 4.67 -2.98 -12.23
C LEU A 100 5.05 -1.98 -11.13
N LEU A 101 4.83 -0.67 -11.36
CA LEU A 101 5.06 0.37 -10.35
C LEU A 101 4.17 0.15 -9.12
N ILE A 102 2.88 -0.08 -9.33
CA ILE A 102 1.93 -0.37 -8.24
C ILE A 102 2.38 -1.62 -7.47
N CYS A 103 2.64 -2.74 -8.15
CA CYS A 103 3.09 -3.98 -7.52
C CYS A 103 4.37 -3.78 -6.71
N THR A 104 5.35 -3.05 -7.24
CA THR A 104 6.62 -2.77 -6.55
C THR A 104 6.39 -2.01 -5.25
N PHE A 105 5.57 -0.96 -5.28
CA PHE A 105 5.30 -0.16 -4.08
C PHE A 105 4.36 -0.84 -3.10
N ILE A 106 3.46 -1.72 -3.55
CA ILE A 106 2.69 -2.60 -2.67
C ILE A 106 3.62 -3.55 -1.93
N LEU A 107 4.48 -4.28 -2.66
CA LEU A 107 5.37 -5.28 -2.07
C LEU A 107 6.37 -4.66 -1.09
N THR A 108 6.93 -3.50 -1.42
CA THR A 108 7.86 -2.80 -0.52
C THR A 108 7.13 -2.25 0.71
N THR A 109 5.94 -1.67 0.56
CA THR A 109 5.12 -1.23 1.72
C THR A 109 4.73 -2.41 2.61
N PHE A 110 4.33 -3.53 2.00
CA PHE A 110 4.01 -4.76 2.71
C PHE A 110 5.22 -5.32 3.45
N TYR A 111 6.39 -5.35 2.81
CA TYR A 111 7.64 -5.77 3.43
C TYR A 111 7.96 -4.94 4.69
N TYR A 112 7.93 -3.60 4.60
CA TYR A 112 8.18 -2.77 5.77
C TYR A 112 7.12 -2.92 6.86
N THR A 113 5.86 -3.14 6.49
CA THR A 113 4.78 -3.46 7.43
C THR A 113 5.06 -4.76 8.19
N VAL A 114 5.51 -5.81 7.48
CA VAL A 114 5.88 -7.10 8.10
C VAL A 114 7.11 -6.95 9.00
N VAL A 115 8.15 -6.26 8.54
CA VAL A 115 9.37 -6.00 9.34
C VAL A 115 9.04 -5.27 10.64
N TRP A 116 8.11 -4.32 10.59
CA TRP A 116 7.63 -3.60 11.77
C TRP A 116 6.88 -4.51 12.76
N LEU A 117 6.05 -5.44 12.26
CA LEU A 117 5.24 -6.34 13.09
C LEU A 117 6.03 -7.50 13.71
N ARG A 118 7.14 -7.93 13.07
CA ARG A 118 7.98 -9.06 13.54
C ARG A 118 8.38 -9.00 15.01
N PRO A 119 8.99 -7.91 15.54
CA PRO A 119 9.41 -7.86 16.94
C PRO A 119 8.23 -7.97 17.92
N LEU A 120 7.09 -7.36 17.59
CA LEU A 120 5.89 -7.42 18.43
C LEU A 120 5.30 -8.83 18.46
N LYS A 121 5.27 -9.53 17.32
CA LYS A 121 4.82 -10.92 17.25
C LYS A 121 5.74 -11.87 18.03
N LYS A 122 7.05 -11.62 18.06
CA LYS A 122 8.00 -12.40 18.86
C LYS A 122 7.75 -12.22 20.36
N ALA A 123 7.67 -10.97 20.82
CA ALA A 123 7.41 -10.67 22.23
C ALA A 123 6.05 -11.23 22.72
N ALA A 124 5.01 -11.22 21.87
CA ALA A 124 3.72 -11.83 22.20
C ALA A 124 3.81 -13.36 22.34
N LYS A 125 4.53 -14.03 21.44
CA LYS A 125 4.74 -15.49 21.51
C LYS A 125 5.57 -15.92 22.71
N GLU A 126 6.56 -15.12 23.10
CA GLU A 126 7.38 -15.40 24.29
C GLU A 126 6.57 -15.28 25.58
N LYS A 127 5.66 -14.31 25.67
CA LYS A 127 4.71 -14.21 26.80
C LYS A 127 3.76 -15.40 26.89
N GLN A 128 3.16 -15.80 25.77
CA GLN A 128 2.27 -16.97 25.74
C GLN A 128 2.98 -18.24 26.20
N LYS A 129 4.24 -18.45 25.78
CA LYS A 129 5.05 -19.59 26.23
C LYS A 129 5.40 -19.56 27.72
N GLN A 130 5.53 -18.37 28.31
CA GLN A 130 5.79 -18.24 29.75
C GLN A 130 4.53 -18.53 30.57
N GLU A 131 3.37 -18.09 30.09
CA GLU A 131 2.07 -18.39 30.71
C GLU A 131 1.79 -19.91 30.65
N GLU A 132 1.99 -20.56 29.49
CA GLU A 132 1.84 -22.02 29.32
C GLU A 132 2.84 -22.87 30.13
N GLN A 133 3.94 -22.30 30.64
CA GLN A 133 4.94 -23.00 31.45
C GLN A 133 4.74 -22.83 32.96
N MET A 134 3.84 -21.92 33.38
CA MET A 134 3.47 -21.72 34.79
C MET A 134 2.18 -22.43 35.19
N ASP A 135 1.42 -22.93 34.22
CA ASP A 135 0.26 -23.82 34.39
C ASP A 135 0.68 -25.30 34.33
#